data_AF-A0A7J4JEU1-F1
#
_entry.id   AF-A0A7J4JEU1-F1
#
_cell.length_a   1.000
_cell.length_b   1.000
_cell.length_c   1.000
_cell.angle_alpha   90.00
_cell.angle_beta   90.00
_cell.angle_gamma   90.00
#
_symmetry.space_group_name_H-M   'P 1'
#
loop_
_entity.id
_entity.type
_entity.pdbx_description
1 polymer ?
#
loop_
_entity_poly.entity_id
_entity_poly.type
_entity_poly.pdbx_seq_one_letter_code
_entity_poly.pdbx_strand_id
1 'polypeptide(L)'
;VSNLAVGEVVSLLGVDQYHIGTHIGKMVSPKHEVLDVQEHITQQKVRENPVEHCLAEDWLDTKPVFPVASGGLQPGLIPQIIDLLGTEIMLQLGGGVHGHPKGSHAGAIAMRAALEAKLEGKSLEEASASCKALQQAMDYWGYTRPR
;
A
#
# COMPACT_ATOMS: atom_id res chain seq x y z
N VAL A 1 -4.90 -17.14 14.45
CA VAL A 1 -4.28 -17.41 13.12
C VAL A 1 -3.61 -16.11 12.70
N SER A 2 -2.34 -16.14 12.33
CA SER A 2 -1.61 -14.95 11.83
C SER A 2 -2.14 -14.54 10.46
N ASN A 3 -1.98 -13.27 10.07
CA ASN A 3 -2.37 -12.83 8.72
C ASN A 3 -1.53 -13.53 7.65
N LEU A 4 -0.28 -13.85 7.96
CA LEU A 4 0.62 -14.64 7.11
C LEU A 4 0.00 -16.00 6.74
N ALA A 5 -0.42 -16.78 7.74
CA ALA A 5 -1.04 -18.09 7.49
C ALA A 5 -2.33 -17.98 6.65
N VAL A 6 -3.09 -16.89 6.80
CA VAL A 6 -4.26 -16.63 5.94
C VAL A 6 -3.80 -16.30 4.52
N GLY A 7 -2.78 -15.46 4.35
CA GLY A 7 -2.16 -15.10 3.08
C GLY A 7 -1.68 -16.31 2.28
N GLU A 8 -1.01 -17.26 2.94
CA GLU A 8 -0.57 -18.51 2.33
C GLU A 8 -1.76 -19.36 1.87
N VAL A 9 -2.77 -19.54 2.73
CA VAL A 9 -3.97 -20.32 2.40
C VAL A 9 -4.71 -19.72 1.21
N VAL A 10 -4.91 -18.40 1.17
CA VAL A 10 -5.60 -17.77 0.03
C VAL A 10 -4.80 -17.87 -1.27
N SER A 11 -3.46 -17.87 -1.18
CA SER A 11 -2.58 -18.08 -2.33
C SER A 11 -2.79 -19.48 -2.92
N LEU A 12 -2.85 -20.51 -2.07
CA LEU A 12 -3.15 -21.88 -2.49
C LEU A 12 -4.58 -22.06 -3.03
N LEU A 13 -5.53 -21.26 -2.56
CA LEU A 13 -6.90 -21.24 -3.07
C LEU A 13 -7.04 -20.52 -4.42
N GLY A 14 -5.99 -19.87 -4.91
CA GLY A 14 -5.99 -19.16 -6.19
C GLY A 14 -6.63 -17.77 -6.14
N VAL A 15 -6.55 -17.08 -4.99
CA VAL A 15 -7.00 -15.69 -4.88
C VAL A 15 -6.05 -14.76 -5.64
N ASP A 16 -6.58 -13.91 -6.52
CA ASP A 16 -5.76 -13.00 -7.33
C ASP A 16 -5.21 -11.79 -6.55
N GLN A 17 -5.94 -11.31 -5.54
CA GLN A 17 -5.63 -10.07 -4.80
C GLN A 17 -5.91 -10.26 -3.32
N TYR A 18 -4.98 -9.82 -2.46
CA TYR A 18 -5.13 -9.97 -1.00
C TYR A 18 -4.69 -8.74 -0.24
N HIS A 19 -5.50 -8.30 0.73
CA HIS A 19 -5.18 -7.17 1.60
C HIS A 19 -4.09 -7.54 2.61
N ILE A 20 -2.95 -6.87 2.52
CA ILE A 20 -1.79 -7.13 3.39
C ILE A 20 -1.62 -6.08 4.52
N GLY A 21 -2.42 -5.01 4.48
CA GLY A 21 -2.27 -3.87 5.37
C GLY A 21 -1.36 -2.78 4.79
N THR A 22 -1.12 -1.72 5.56
CA THR A 22 -0.37 -0.54 5.08
C THR A 22 0.69 -0.06 6.05
N HIS A 23 0.70 -0.55 7.29
CA HIS A 23 1.51 -0.07 8.43
C HIS A 23 1.28 1.40 8.84
N ILE A 24 1.19 2.32 7.87
CA ILE A 24 1.07 3.77 8.06
C ILE A 24 -0.37 4.29 7.94
N GLY A 25 -1.32 3.41 7.63
CA GLY A 25 -2.74 3.71 7.53
C GLY A 25 -3.47 3.70 8.88
N LYS A 26 -4.81 3.66 8.81
CA LYS A 26 -5.67 3.65 10.01
C LYS A 26 -5.55 2.35 10.82
N MET A 27 -5.43 1.23 10.12
CA MET A 27 -5.32 -0.08 10.78
C MET A 27 -3.86 -0.33 11.14
N VAL A 28 -3.60 -0.58 12.41
CA VAL A 28 -2.25 -0.83 12.91
C VAL A 28 -1.87 -2.27 12.57
N SER A 29 -0.97 -2.40 11.60
CA SER A 29 -0.24 -3.65 11.34
C SER A 29 1.25 -3.37 11.56
N PRO A 30 1.97 -4.21 12.33
CA PRO A 30 3.42 -4.12 12.45
C PRO A 30 4.08 -4.15 11.07
N LYS A 31 5.17 -3.39 10.91
CA LYS A 31 5.86 -3.28 9.62
C LYS A 31 6.38 -4.65 9.13
N HIS A 32 6.95 -5.46 10.03
CA HIS A 32 7.45 -6.79 9.68
C HIS A 32 6.32 -7.66 9.14
N GLU A 33 5.18 -7.73 9.83
CA GLU A 33 4.05 -8.57 9.41
C GLU A 33 3.54 -8.22 7.99
N VAL A 34 3.45 -6.93 7.66
CA VAL A 34 3.03 -6.50 6.31
C VAL A 34 4.04 -6.95 5.25
N LEU A 35 5.34 -6.83 5.55
CA LEU A 35 6.41 -7.20 4.62
C LEU A 35 6.55 -8.71 4.47
N ASP A 36 6.43 -9.47 5.56
CA ASP A 36 6.47 -10.93 5.53
C ASP A 36 5.28 -11.46 4.73
N VAL A 37 4.06 -10.97 4.97
CA VAL A 37 2.89 -11.36 4.16
C VAL A 37 3.12 -11.04 2.68
N GLN A 38 3.63 -9.85 2.36
CA GLN A 38 3.94 -9.49 0.98
C GLN A 38 4.96 -10.43 0.35
N GLU A 39 6.06 -10.72 1.04
CA GLU A 39 7.11 -11.61 0.55
C GLU A 39 6.54 -13.01 0.28
N HIS A 40 5.82 -13.58 1.25
CA HIS A 40 5.29 -14.93 1.17
C HIS A 40 4.25 -15.13 0.07
N ILE A 41 3.42 -14.12 -0.24
CA ILE A 41 2.41 -14.26 -1.30
C ILE A 41 2.92 -13.85 -2.70
N THR A 42 4.11 -13.24 -2.80
CA THR A 42 4.64 -12.71 -4.09
C THR A 42 5.91 -13.42 -4.58
N GLN A 43 6.73 -13.96 -3.70
CA GLN A 43 7.98 -14.61 -4.07
C GLN A 43 7.79 -16.11 -4.31
N GLN A 44 8.50 -16.64 -5.30
CA GLN A 44 8.46 -18.09 -5.57
C GLN A 44 9.18 -18.91 -4.49
N LYS A 45 10.22 -18.34 -3.88
CA LYS A 45 10.96 -18.98 -2.81
C LYS A 45 11.19 -17.98 -1.70
N VAL A 46 10.86 -18.38 -0.49
CA VAL A 46 10.98 -17.56 0.71
C VAL A 46 11.94 -18.24 1.67
N ARG A 47 12.79 -17.46 2.32
CA ARG A 47 13.72 -17.99 3.33
C ARG A 47 13.03 -18.08 4.67
N GLU A 48 13.52 -18.96 5.53
CA GLU A 48 13.07 -18.97 6.92
C GLU A 48 13.38 -17.64 7.61
N ASN A 49 12.45 -17.19 8.44
CA ASN A 49 12.62 -16.05 9.33
C ASN A 49 12.34 -16.52 10.77
N PRO A 50 13.38 -16.94 11.52
CA PRO A 50 13.21 -17.46 12.88
C PRO A 50 12.69 -16.42 13.89
N VAL A 51 12.86 -15.13 13.61
CA VAL A 51 12.40 -14.04 14.48
C VAL A 51 10.87 -13.95 14.45
N GLU A 52 10.30 -14.09 13.25
CA GLU A 52 8.85 -14.03 13.01
C GLU A 52 8.21 -15.42 12.94
N HIS A 53 8.97 -16.46 13.32
CA HIS A 53 8.55 -17.86 13.31
C HIS A 53 8.04 -18.37 11.95
N CYS A 54 8.63 -17.86 10.86
CA CYS A 54 8.30 -18.26 9.48
C CYS A 54 9.27 -19.34 8.98
N LEU A 55 8.74 -20.36 8.32
CA LEU A 55 9.53 -21.42 7.69
C LEU A 55 9.92 -21.01 6.26
N ALA A 56 10.91 -21.71 5.69
CA ALA A 56 11.22 -21.57 4.28
C ALA A 56 10.13 -22.21 3.41
N GLU A 57 9.83 -21.58 2.28
CA GLU A 57 8.75 -21.98 1.37
C GLU A 57 9.22 -22.01 -0.10
N ASP A 58 8.63 -22.92 -0.87
CA ASP A 58 8.80 -23.01 -2.34
C ASP A 58 7.41 -23.17 -2.97
N TRP A 59 6.96 -22.12 -3.66
CA TRP A 59 5.64 -22.01 -4.27
C TRP A 59 5.54 -22.72 -5.63
N LEU A 60 6.66 -23.23 -6.15
CA LEU A 60 6.75 -23.99 -7.40
C LEU A 60 6.14 -23.22 -8.60
N ASP A 61 5.04 -23.71 -9.14
CA ASP A 61 4.34 -23.11 -10.29
C ASP A 61 3.15 -22.24 -9.87
N THR A 62 2.99 -21.98 -8.56
CA THR A 62 1.90 -21.15 -8.04
C THR A 62 2.14 -19.71 -8.47
N LYS A 63 1.10 -19.05 -8.99
CA LYS A 63 1.19 -17.65 -9.37
C LYS A 63 1.17 -16.76 -8.11
N PRO A 64 1.90 -15.63 -8.13
CA PRO A 64 1.87 -14.69 -7.02
C PRO A 64 0.49 -14.03 -6.88
N VAL A 65 0.13 -13.72 -5.65
CA VAL A 65 -1.06 -12.93 -5.32
C VAL A 65 -0.70 -11.45 -5.35
N PHE A 66 -1.56 -10.62 -5.92
CA PHE A 66 -1.31 -9.18 -6.02
C PHE A 66 -1.63 -8.48 -4.68
N PRO A 67 -0.63 -7.95 -3.96
CA PRO A 67 -0.83 -7.39 -2.63
C PRO A 67 -1.63 -6.08 -2.68
N VAL A 68 -2.59 -5.92 -1.76
CA VAL A 68 -3.46 -4.74 -1.68
C VAL A 68 -3.17 -3.95 -0.40
N ALA A 69 -2.67 -2.74 -0.60
CA ALA A 69 -2.46 -1.73 0.43
C ALA A 69 -3.72 -0.87 0.58
N SER A 70 -4.43 -1.03 1.71
CA SER A 70 -5.68 -0.33 2.01
C SER A 70 -5.75 0.18 3.45
N GLY A 71 -6.59 1.20 3.67
CA GLY A 71 -6.99 1.67 5.00
C GLY A 71 -6.43 3.05 5.36
N GLY A 72 -7.26 4.10 5.23
CA GLY A 72 -6.88 5.45 5.66
C GLY A 72 -5.73 6.07 4.85
N LEU A 73 -5.63 5.75 3.56
CA LEU A 73 -4.62 6.35 2.70
C LEU A 73 -5.12 7.67 2.12
N GLN A 74 -4.25 8.68 2.14
CA GLN A 74 -4.45 10.02 1.58
C GLN A 74 -3.18 10.43 0.79
N PRO A 75 -3.23 11.42 -0.13
CA PRO A 75 -2.13 11.70 -1.06
C PRO A 75 -0.74 11.88 -0.41
N GLY A 76 -0.68 12.57 0.74
CA GLY A 76 0.54 12.79 1.52
C GLY A 76 1.24 11.52 2.02
N LEU A 77 0.54 10.39 2.10
CA LEU A 77 1.09 9.11 2.54
C LEU A 77 1.60 8.24 1.38
N ILE A 78 1.25 8.56 0.13
CA ILE A 78 1.57 7.73 -1.04
C ILE A 78 3.08 7.49 -1.20
N PRO A 79 3.96 8.51 -1.10
CA PRO A 79 5.41 8.29 -1.19
C PRO A 79 5.93 7.24 -0.20
N GLN A 80 5.48 7.32 1.06
CA GLN A 80 5.89 6.39 2.11
C GLN A 80 5.38 4.96 1.88
N ILE A 81 4.18 4.79 1.31
CA ILE A 81 3.68 3.46 0.92
C ILE A 81 4.56 2.85 -0.16
N ILE A 82 4.88 3.61 -1.21
CA ILE A 82 5.68 3.11 -2.33
C ILE A 82 7.11 2.81 -1.87
N ASP A 83 7.70 3.62 -0.99
CA ASP A 83 8.99 3.33 -0.39
C ASP A 83 9.00 2.05 0.46
N LEU A 84 7.88 1.74 1.11
CA LEU A 84 7.76 0.58 1.98
C LEU A 84 7.47 -0.71 1.21
N LEU A 85 6.52 -0.67 0.28
CA LEU A 85 5.94 -1.86 -0.35
C LEU A 85 6.33 -2.03 -1.83
N GLY A 86 6.97 -1.01 -2.42
CA GLY A 86 7.28 -1.00 -3.85
C GLY A 86 6.09 -0.62 -4.73
N THR A 87 6.23 -0.89 -6.03
CA THR A 87 5.25 -0.51 -7.06
C THR A 87 4.31 -1.63 -7.48
N GLU A 88 4.66 -2.89 -7.20
CA GLU A 88 3.87 -4.07 -7.53
C GLU A 88 2.78 -4.32 -6.48
N ILE A 89 1.97 -3.30 -6.24
CA ILE A 89 0.88 -3.31 -5.26
C ILE A 89 -0.38 -2.66 -5.84
N MET A 90 -1.54 -3.04 -5.30
CA MET A 90 -2.77 -2.29 -5.48
C MET A 90 -2.97 -1.31 -4.34
N LEU A 91 -3.17 -0.03 -4.65
CA LEU A 91 -3.60 0.98 -3.68
C LEU A 91 -5.13 1.07 -3.69
N GLN A 92 -5.77 0.66 -2.60
CA GLN A 92 -7.22 0.83 -2.45
C GLN A 92 -7.53 2.12 -1.67
N LEU A 93 -8.15 3.07 -2.36
CA LEU A 93 -8.29 4.44 -1.89
C LEU A 93 -9.77 4.82 -1.76
N GLY A 94 -10.29 4.78 -0.53
CA GLY A 94 -11.65 5.22 -0.23
C GLY A 94 -11.69 6.69 0.18
N GLY A 95 -11.58 6.95 1.49
CA GLY A 95 -11.68 8.29 2.07
C GLY A 95 -10.68 9.31 1.52
N GLY A 96 -9.47 8.89 1.13
CA GLY A 96 -8.50 9.80 0.51
C GLY A 96 -8.85 10.28 -0.90
N VAL A 97 -9.77 9.61 -1.59
CA VAL A 97 -10.32 10.07 -2.88
C VAL A 97 -11.63 10.82 -2.64
N HIS A 98 -12.59 10.15 -1.98
CA HIS A 98 -13.95 10.68 -1.84
C HIS A 98 -14.06 11.81 -0.83
N GLY A 99 -13.17 11.87 0.16
CA GLY A 99 -13.12 12.92 1.19
C GLY A 99 -12.44 14.21 0.73
N HIS A 100 -12.03 14.31 -0.53
CA HIS A 100 -11.35 15.49 -1.05
C HIS A 100 -12.29 16.72 -1.00
N PRO A 101 -11.82 17.93 -0.58
CA PRO A 101 -12.68 19.11 -0.43
C PRO A 101 -13.42 19.57 -1.69
N LYS A 102 -12.96 19.12 -2.87
CA LYS A 102 -13.56 19.37 -4.19
C LYS A 102 -14.21 18.12 -4.82
N GLY A 103 -14.48 17.09 -4.03
CA GLY A 103 -15.16 15.87 -4.46
C GLY A 103 -14.25 14.83 -5.12
N SER A 104 -14.83 13.67 -5.42
CA SER A 104 -14.13 12.44 -5.83
C SER A 104 -13.21 12.60 -7.03
N HIS A 105 -13.62 13.35 -8.05
CA HIS A 105 -12.81 13.54 -9.25
C HIS A 105 -11.49 14.26 -8.93
N ALA A 106 -11.55 15.32 -8.12
CA ALA A 106 -10.36 16.02 -7.68
C ALA A 106 -9.50 15.14 -6.75
N GLY A 107 -10.11 14.34 -5.88
CA GLY A 107 -9.36 13.38 -5.05
C GLY A 107 -8.63 12.31 -5.86
N ALA A 108 -9.24 11.81 -6.94
CA ALA A 108 -8.60 10.87 -7.85
C ALA A 108 -7.39 11.50 -8.55
N ILE A 109 -7.52 12.74 -9.04
CA ILE A 109 -6.40 13.49 -9.63
C ILE A 109 -5.29 13.69 -8.60
N ALA A 110 -5.62 14.10 -7.37
CA ALA A 110 -4.64 14.31 -6.31
C ALA A 110 -3.84 13.03 -6.00
N MET A 111 -4.53 11.89 -5.91
CA MET A 111 -3.88 10.59 -5.66
C MET A 111 -2.95 10.17 -6.80
N ARG A 112 -3.37 10.35 -8.06
CA ARG A 112 -2.51 10.03 -9.20
C ARG A 112 -1.30 10.95 -9.26
N ALA A 113 -1.49 12.25 -9.05
CA ALA A 113 -0.39 13.21 -9.01
C ALA A 113 0.62 12.88 -7.90
N ALA A 114 0.17 12.47 -6.71
CA ALA A 114 1.08 12.06 -5.63
C ALA A 114 1.89 10.80 -5.97
N LEU A 115 1.27 9.82 -6.64
CA LEU A 115 1.95 8.61 -7.10
C LEU A 115 2.96 8.94 -8.22
N GLU A 116 2.56 9.71 -9.22
CA GLU A 116 3.44 10.13 -10.33
C GLU A 116 4.63 10.94 -9.82
N ALA A 117 4.41 11.87 -8.89
CA ALA A 117 5.49 12.61 -8.24
C ALA A 117 6.53 11.66 -7.63
N LYS A 118 6.07 10.63 -6.89
CA LYS A 118 6.98 9.63 -6.31
C LYS A 118 7.74 8.84 -7.36
N LEU A 119 7.07 8.40 -8.43
CA LEU A 119 7.70 7.63 -9.51
C LEU A 119 8.71 8.46 -10.32
N GLU A 120 8.48 9.77 -10.42
CA GLU A 120 9.36 10.72 -11.09
C GLU A 120 10.48 11.28 -10.18
N GLY A 121 10.50 10.88 -8.90
CA GLY A 121 11.48 11.38 -7.93
C GLY A 121 11.27 12.83 -7.49
N LYS A 122 10.06 13.37 -7.68
CA LYS A 122 9.67 14.73 -7.26
C LYS A 122 9.08 14.73 -5.87
N SER A 123 9.23 15.85 -5.18
CA SER A 123 8.54 16.05 -3.90
C SER A 123 7.04 16.31 -4.09
N LEU A 124 6.24 16.10 -3.06
CA LEU A 124 4.82 16.45 -3.12
C LEU A 124 4.62 17.96 -3.15
N GLU A 125 5.55 18.74 -2.61
CA GLU A 125 5.55 20.20 -2.70
C GLU A 125 5.70 20.67 -4.15
N GLU A 126 6.65 20.10 -4.89
CA GLU A 126 6.85 20.38 -6.32
C GLU A 126 5.63 19.98 -7.15
N ALA A 127 5.08 18.79 -6.89
CA ALA A 127 3.89 18.31 -7.58
C ALA A 127 2.64 19.14 -7.23
N SER A 128 2.51 19.61 -5.99
CA SER A 128 1.41 20.48 -5.55
C SER A 128 1.44 21.83 -6.26
N ALA A 129 2.63 22.38 -6.55
CA ALA A 129 2.76 23.65 -7.27
C ALA A 129 2.17 23.58 -8.70
N SER A 130 2.17 22.39 -9.31
CA SER A 130 1.66 22.16 -10.67
C SER A 130 0.28 21.48 -10.71
N CYS A 131 -0.18 20.89 -9.61
CA CYS A 131 -1.47 20.21 -9.51
C CYS A 131 -2.34 20.81 -8.38
N LYS A 132 -3.32 21.63 -8.77
CA LYS A 132 -4.25 22.28 -7.83
C LYS A 132 -5.03 21.29 -6.96
N ALA A 133 -5.39 20.12 -7.49
CA ALA A 133 -6.10 19.11 -6.72
C ALA A 133 -5.19 18.50 -5.65
N LEU A 134 -3.93 18.21 -5.98
CA LEU A 134 -2.96 17.74 -5.00
C LEU A 134 -2.69 18.81 -3.94
N GLN A 135 -2.49 20.07 -4.34
CA GLN A 135 -2.32 21.18 -3.39
C GLN A 135 -3.48 21.24 -2.39
N GLN A 136 -4.73 21.18 -2.86
CA GLN A 136 -5.91 21.20 -1.99
C GLN A 136 -5.96 20.01 -1.03
N ALA A 137 -5.54 18.83 -1.48
CA ALA A 137 -5.44 17.66 -0.61
C ALA A 137 -4.34 17.83 0.45
N MET A 138 -3.19 18.38 0.08
CA MET A 138 -2.08 18.67 0.99
C MET A 138 -2.43 19.76 2.00
N ASP A 139 -3.17 20.79 1.60
CA ASP A 139 -3.67 21.82 2.53
C ASP A 139 -4.68 21.25 3.53
N TYR A 140 -5.48 20.26 3.09
CA TYR A 140 -6.54 19.68 3.92
C TYR A 140 -6.06 18.58 4.88
N TRP A 141 -5.21 17.66 4.42
CA TRP A 141 -4.72 16.53 5.23
C TRP A 141 -3.22 16.63 5.57
N GLY A 142 -2.43 17.30 4.74
CA GLY A 142 -0.97 17.30 4.83
C GLY A 142 -0.41 15.88 4.86
N TYR A 143 0.42 15.61 5.86
CA TYR A 143 1.05 14.31 6.10
C TYR A 143 0.40 13.53 7.26
N THR A 144 -0.81 13.93 7.67
CA THR A 144 -1.47 13.38 8.85
C THR A 144 -1.84 11.91 8.63
N ARG A 145 -1.55 11.06 9.63
CA ARG A 145 -1.99 9.66 9.66
C ARG A 145 -3.40 9.58 10.26
N PRO A 146 -4.38 8.97 9.58
CA PRO A 146 -5.71 8.78 10.16
C PRO A 146 -5.63 7.89 11.40
N ARG A 147 -6.37 8.27 12.44
CA ARG A 147 -6.56 7.48 13.67
C ARG A 147 -7.83 6.64 13.58
#